data_AF-A0A955Z3P7-F1
#
_entry.id   AF-A0A955Z3P7-F1
#
_cell.length_a   1.000
_cell.length_b   1.000
_cell.length_c   1.000
_cell.angle_alpha   90.00
_cell.angle_beta   90.00
_cell.angle_gamma   90.00
#
_symmetry.space_group_name_H-M   'P 1'
#
loop_
_entity.id
_entity.type
_entity.pdbx_description
1 polymer ?
#
loop_
_entity_poly.entity_id
_entity_poly.type
_entity_poly.pdbx_seq_one_letter_code
_entity_poly.pdbx_strand_id
1 'polypeptide(L)'
;GVPAVVDLAAMRDAMKALGGDPNKINPLQPVELVIDHSVQVDVFGTKGALEENADLEFSRNNERYRFLKWGQSAFRNFKAVPPDTGIVHQVNVEFLARVVMTGGDGELTAYPDTLVGTDSHTTMVNGLGVLGWGVGGIEA
;
A
#
# COMPACT_ATOMS: atom_id res chain seq x y z
N GLY A 1 6.13 -1.91 -1.94
CA GLY A 1 5.75 -0.86 -0.97
C GLY A 1 6.91 0.03 -0.53
N VAL A 2 7.81 -0.45 0.35
CA VAL A 2 8.91 0.37 0.89
C VAL A 2 9.74 1.11 -0.19
N PRO A 3 10.19 0.47 -1.29
CA PRO A 3 10.94 1.17 -2.33
C PRO A 3 10.17 2.34 -2.96
N ALA A 4 8.88 2.18 -3.24
CA ALA A 4 8.06 3.25 -3.82
C ALA A 4 7.97 4.49 -2.90
N VAL A 5 7.88 4.30 -1.58
CA VAL A 5 7.90 5.41 -0.62
C VAL A 5 9.29 6.07 -0.55
N VAL A 6 10.37 5.29 -0.69
CA VAL A 6 11.74 5.82 -0.84
C VAL A 6 11.87 6.65 -2.12
N ASP A 7 11.33 6.17 -3.23
CA ASP A 7 11.36 6.89 -4.51
C ASP A 7 10.61 8.22 -4.43
N LEU A 8 9.43 8.25 -3.81
CA LEU A 8 8.70 9.50 -3.56
C LEU A 8 9.48 10.46 -2.66
N ALA A 9 10.17 9.96 -1.63
CA ALA A 9 11.03 10.78 -0.79
C ALA A 9 12.23 11.35 -1.57
N ALA A 10 12.90 10.52 -2.37
CA ALA A 10 14.02 10.94 -3.22
C ALA A 10 13.58 11.95 -4.29
N MET A 11 12.40 11.78 -4.88
CA MET A 11 11.81 12.74 -5.81
C MET A 11 11.52 14.09 -5.16
N ARG A 12 11.11 14.12 -3.88
CA ARG A 12 10.95 15.38 -3.12
C ARG A 12 12.27 16.10 -2.93
N ASP A 13 13.33 15.37 -2.59
CA ASP A 13 14.67 15.95 -2.45
C ASP A 13 15.18 16.48 -3.80
N ALA A 14 14.99 15.74 -4.88
CA ALA A 14 15.35 16.17 -6.23
C ALA A 14 14.56 17.43 -6.66
N MET A 15 13.24 17.46 -6.43
CA MET A 15 12.38 18.62 -6.70
C MET A 15 12.88 19.87 -5.96
N LYS A 16 13.27 19.72 -4.69
CA LYS A 16 13.84 20.80 -3.88
C LYS A 16 15.17 21.29 -4.46
N ALA A 17 16.08 20.36 -4.82
CA ALA A 17 17.38 20.70 -5.38
C ALA A 17 17.28 21.46 -6.71
N LEU A 18 16.22 21.20 -7.49
CA LEU A 18 15.90 21.91 -8.74
C LEU A 18 15.14 23.23 -8.52
N GLY A 19 14.88 23.64 -7.27
CA GLY A 19 14.18 24.88 -6.94
C GLY A 19 12.66 24.81 -7.09
N GLY A 20 12.08 23.63 -7.25
CA GLY A 20 10.64 23.40 -7.31
C GLY A 20 10.00 23.20 -5.93
N ASP A 21 8.68 23.00 -5.93
CA ASP A 21 7.90 22.71 -4.71
C ASP A 21 7.80 21.19 -4.47
N PRO A 22 8.44 20.64 -3.42
CA PRO A 22 8.39 19.21 -3.11
C PRO A 22 6.99 18.69 -2.82
N ASN A 23 6.05 19.54 -2.39
CA ASN A 23 4.68 19.13 -2.06
C ASN A 23 3.85 18.74 -3.30
N LYS A 24 4.37 19.05 -4.50
CA LYS A 24 3.83 18.54 -5.76
C LYS A 24 4.13 17.06 -5.98
N ILE A 25 5.16 16.52 -5.32
CA ILE A 25 5.42 15.08 -5.30
C ILE A 25 4.50 14.44 -4.26
N ASN A 26 3.38 13.95 -4.76
CA ASN A 26 2.35 13.29 -3.96
C ASN A 26 1.53 12.34 -4.85
N PRO A 27 1.06 11.19 -4.34
CA PRO A 27 0.06 10.38 -5.04
C PRO A 27 -1.16 11.21 -5.44
N LEU A 28 -1.53 11.13 -6.72
CA LEU A 28 -2.73 11.79 -7.23
C LEU A 28 -3.98 10.96 -6.95
N GLN A 29 -3.84 9.64 -7.04
CA GLN A 29 -4.89 8.67 -6.75
C GLN A 29 -4.72 8.09 -5.34
N PRO A 30 -5.78 7.49 -4.76
CA PRO A 30 -5.67 6.71 -3.53
C PRO A 30 -4.63 5.60 -3.68
N VAL A 31 -3.73 5.48 -2.69
CA VAL A 31 -2.74 4.42 -2.62
C VAL A 31 -2.90 3.71 -1.28
N GLU A 32 -3.08 2.40 -1.34
CA GLU A 32 -3.28 1.53 -0.18
C GLU A 32 -2.18 0.47 -0.15
N LEU A 33 -1.29 0.56 0.83
CA LEU A 33 -0.20 -0.38 1.03
C LEU A 33 -0.58 -1.36 2.13
N VAL A 34 -0.59 -2.66 1.85
CA VAL A 34 -0.77 -3.70 2.87
C VAL A 34 0.59 -4.25 3.27
N ILE A 35 0.81 -4.41 4.57
CA ILE A 35 2.03 -5.01 5.13
C ILE A 35 1.74 -6.49 5.41
N ASP A 36 2.19 -7.35 4.50
CA ASP A 36 1.91 -8.80 4.55
C ASP A 36 3.15 -9.67 4.22
N HIS A 37 4.19 -9.09 3.64
CA HIS A 37 5.43 -9.78 3.24
C HIS A 37 6.56 -9.70 4.29
N SER A 38 6.25 -9.42 5.55
CA SER A 38 7.25 -9.29 6.62
C SER A 38 7.22 -10.42 7.64
N VAL A 39 6.06 -11.02 7.89
CA VAL A 39 5.89 -12.11 8.86
C VAL A 39 6.57 -13.39 8.36
N GLN A 40 7.17 -14.13 9.28
CA GLN A 40 7.82 -15.41 9.02
C GLN A 40 7.30 -16.45 10.00
N VAL A 41 7.34 -17.71 9.61
CA VAL A 41 6.95 -18.83 10.48
C VAL A 41 8.20 -19.31 11.23
N ASP A 42 8.59 -18.59 12.28
CA ASP A 42 9.70 -18.97 13.16
C ASP A 42 9.28 -20.07 14.16
N VAL A 43 8.06 -19.95 14.68
CA VAL A 43 7.43 -20.90 15.61
C VAL A 43 6.12 -21.41 15.01
N PHE A 44 5.83 -22.71 15.17
CA PHE A 44 4.60 -23.33 14.67
C PHE A 44 4.08 -24.41 15.63
N GLY A 45 2.78 -24.73 15.53
CA GLY A 45 2.16 -25.85 16.25
C GLY A 45 1.93 -25.64 17.75
N THR A 46 2.16 -24.43 18.27
CA THR A 46 1.89 -24.06 19.67
C THR A 46 0.78 -23.02 19.75
N LYS A 47 0.15 -22.90 20.93
CA LYS A 47 -0.87 -21.86 21.17
C LYS A 47 -0.31 -20.42 21.10
N GLY A 48 0.98 -20.24 21.39
CA GLY A 48 1.67 -18.95 21.37
C GLY A 48 2.29 -18.58 20.01
N ALA A 49 2.27 -19.48 19.02
CA ALA A 49 3.00 -19.31 17.78
C ALA A 49 2.66 -18.00 17.03
N LEU A 50 1.40 -17.57 17.04
CA LEU A 50 1.00 -16.32 16.38
C LEU A 50 1.65 -15.09 17.04
N GLU A 51 1.55 -14.98 18.36
CA GLU A 51 2.09 -13.86 19.14
C GLU A 51 3.62 -13.82 19.04
N GLU A 52 4.28 -14.98 19.18
CA GLU A 52 5.73 -15.07 19.08
C GLU A 52 6.26 -14.67 17.69
N ASN A 53 5.58 -15.08 16.61
CA ASN A 53 5.97 -14.70 15.25
C ASN A 53 5.72 -13.20 14.98
N ALA A 54 4.63 -12.63 15.50
CA ALA A 54 4.33 -11.20 15.38
C ALA A 54 5.37 -10.34 16.11
N ASP A 55 5.76 -10.73 17.33
CA ASP A 55 6.81 -10.04 18.10
C ASP A 55 8.16 -10.08 17.36
N LEU A 56 8.52 -11.23 16.79
CA LEU A 56 9.73 -11.39 16.00
C LEU A 56 9.68 -10.54 14.72
N GLU A 57 8.55 -10.55 14.00
CA GLU A 57 8.34 -9.71 12.82
C GLU A 57 8.56 -8.22 13.16
N PHE A 58 7.92 -7.74 14.22
CA PHE A 58 8.00 -6.34 14.63
C PHE A 58 9.43 -5.95 15.05
N SER A 59 10.12 -6.83 15.78
CA SER A 59 11.51 -6.59 16.19
C SER A 59 12.45 -6.47 14.98
N ARG A 60 12.25 -7.28 13.94
CA ARG A 60 13.09 -7.33 12.72
C ARG A 60 12.79 -6.19 11.75
N ASN A 61 11.55 -5.70 11.71
CA ASN A 61 11.09 -4.74 10.70
C ASN A 61 10.80 -3.33 11.26
N ASN A 62 11.24 -3.03 12.49
CA ASN A 62 10.91 -1.79 13.19
C ASN A 62 11.20 -0.52 12.35
N GLU A 63 12.37 -0.46 11.72
CA GLU A 63 12.75 0.69 10.87
C GLU A 63 11.82 0.84 9.65
N ARG A 64 11.53 -0.27 8.97
CA ARG A 64 10.62 -0.29 7.81
C ARG A 64 9.22 0.18 8.20
N TYR A 65 8.71 -0.23 9.36
CA TYR A 65 7.40 0.20 9.84
C TYR A 65 7.36 1.67 10.25
N ARG A 66 8.42 2.17 10.92
CA ARG A 66 8.56 3.61 11.19
C ARG A 66 8.59 4.41 9.90
N PHE A 67 9.31 3.93 8.89
CA PHE A 67 9.39 4.59 7.59
C PHE A 67 8.04 4.62 6.85
N LEU A 68 7.32 3.50 6.82
CA LEU A 68 5.97 3.45 6.22
C LEU A 68 4.96 4.31 6.98
N LYS A 69 5.04 4.33 8.31
CA LYS A 69 4.22 5.19 9.18
C LYS A 69 4.52 6.68 8.93
N TRP A 70 5.78 7.04 8.74
CA TRP A 70 6.16 8.38 8.30
C TRP A 70 5.52 8.70 6.93
N GLY A 71 5.57 7.76 5.98
CA GLY A 71 4.94 7.90 4.66
C GLY A 71 3.45 8.25 4.73
N GLN A 72 2.69 7.61 5.63
CA GLN A 72 1.27 7.95 5.88
C GLN A 72 1.03 9.39 6.34
N SER A 73 1.97 9.96 7.09
CA SER A 73 1.89 11.37 7.50
C SER A 73 2.44 12.33 6.45
N ALA A 74 3.34 11.87 5.59
CA ALA A 74 4.09 12.70 4.64
C ALA A 74 3.38 12.85 3.29
N PHE A 75 2.56 11.89 2.88
CA PHE A 75 1.88 11.87 1.59
C PHE A 75 0.35 11.88 1.76
N ARG A 76 -0.32 12.80 1.08
CA ARG A 76 -1.79 12.78 0.96
C ARG A 76 -2.20 11.55 0.12
N ASN A 77 -3.39 11.03 0.36
CA ASN A 77 -3.96 9.87 -0.34
C ASN A 77 -3.20 8.55 -0.14
N PHE A 78 -2.20 8.49 0.74
CA PHE A 78 -1.48 7.27 1.07
C PHE A 78 -1.98 6.68 2.39
N LYS A 79 -2.37 5.41 2.38
CA LYS A 79 -2.73 4.64 3.57
C LYS A 79 -1.89 3.38 3.62
N ALA A 80 -1.44 3.01 4.83
CA ALA A 80 -0.84 1.70 5.09
C ALA A 80 -1.76 0.92 6.03
N VAL A 81 -2.10 -0.31 5.62
CA VAL A 81 -2.74 -1.32 6.45
C VAL A 81 -1.64 -1.99 7.28
N PRO A 82 -1.77 -2.05 8.62
CA PRO A 82 -0.73 -2.57 9.49
C PRO A 82 -0.47 -4.07 9.26
N PRO A 83 0.65 -4.61 9.78
CA PRO A 83 0.88 -6.06 9.81
C PRO A 83 -0.23 -6.81 10.55
N ASP A 84 -0.25 -8.14 10.42
CA ASP A 84 -1.22 -9.05 11.05
C ASP A 84 -2.71 -8.79 10.68
N THR A 85 -2.97 -8.03 9.62
CA THR A 85 -4.34 -7.76 9.14
C THR A 85 -4.79 -8.70 8.02
N GLY A 86 -3.86 -9.46 7.43
CA GLY A 86 -4.09 -10.39 6.33
C GLY A 86 -3.15 -10.15 5.15
N ILE A 87 -3.43 -10.83 4.02
CA ILE A 87 -2.65 -10.70 2.78
C ILE A 87 -3.29 -9.69 1.82
N VAL A 88 -2.48 -8.97 1.05
CA VAL A 88 -2.88 -7.80 0.25
C VAL A 88 -4.10 -8.06 -0.62
N HIS A 89 -4.17 -9.21 -1.30
CA HIS A 89 -5.26 -9.50 -2.24
C HIS A 89 -6.54 -9.94 -1.55
N GLN A 90 -6.44 -10.62 -0.40
CA GLN A 90 -7.62 -10.96 0.40
C GLN A 90 -8.20 -9.70 1.03
N VAL A 91 -7.36 -8.87 1.66
CA VAL A 91 -7.78 -7.56 2.20
C VAL A 91 -8.37 -6.69 1.09
N ASN A 92 -7.83 -6.75 -0.13
CA ASN A 92 -8.39 -6.01 -1.25
C ASN A 92 -9.81 -6.46 -1.58
N VAL A 93 -10.01 -7.76 -1.80
CA VAL A 93 -11.33 -8.32 -2.17
C VAL A 93 -12.36 -8.17 -1.04
N GLU A 94 -11.95 -8.25 0.22
CA GLU A 94 -12.88 -8.20 1.36
C GLU A 94 -13.16 -6.77 1.88
N PHE A 95 -12.26 -5.80 1.64
CA PHE A 95 -12.34 -4.50 2.29
C PHE A 95 -12.00 -3.28 1.41
N LEU A 96 -10.98 -3.36 0.54
CA LEU A 96 -10.50 -2.16 -0.19
C LEU A 96 -11.21 -1.94 -1.53
N ALA A 97 -11.53 -3.01 -2.26
CA ALA A 97 -12.18 -2.96 -3.56
C ALA A 97 -13.57 -2.32 -3.45
N ARG A 98 -13.84 -1.33 -4.29
CA ARG A 98 -15.09 -0.55 -4.24
C ARG A 98 -16.07 -0.97 -5.31
N VAL A 99 -15.60 -1.64 -6.37
CA VAL A 99 -16.37 -2.04 -7.57
C VAL A 99 -16.88 -0.85 -8.38
N VAL A 100 -17.54 0.11 -7.73
CA VAL A 100 -17.95 1.40 -8.27
C VAL A 100 -17.37 2.50 -7.39
N MET A 101 -16.56 3.35 -8.00
CA MET A 101 -16.07 4.58 -7.39
C MET A 101 -17.11 5.69 -7.57
N THR A 102 -17.18 6.61 -6.61
CA THR A 102 -18.00 7.82 -6.72
C THR A 102 -17.12 9.06 -6.54
N GLY A 103 -17.34 10.08 -7.37
CA GLY A 103 -16.56 11.33 -7.33
C GLY A 103 -16.93 12.28 -8.47
N GLY A 104 -16.26 13.43 -8.55
CA GLY A 104 -16.48 14.45 -9.58
C GLY A 104 -16.61 15.87 -9.01
N ASP A 105 -16.05 16.85 -9.72
CA ASP A 105 -16.15 18.26 -9.35
C ASP A 105 -17.47 18.84 -9.89
N GLY A 106 -18.50 18.85 -9.04
CA GLY A 106 -19.78 19.52 -9.29
C GLY A 106 -21.00 18.61 -9.39
N GLU A 107 -20.88 17.45 -10.05
CA GLU A 107 -21.93 16.43 -10.13
C GLU A 107 -21.41 15.06 -9.67
N LEU A 108 -22.26 14.34 -8.93
CA LEU A 108 -21.97 12.98 -8.46
C LEU A 108 -21.85 12.04 -9.66
N THR A 109 -20.62 11.67 -9.99
CA THR A 109 -20.33 10.70 -11.05
C THR A 109 -20.00 9.35 -10.43
N ALA A 110 -20.52 8.29 -11.02
CA ALA A 110 -20.13 6.92 -10.72
C ALA A 110 -19.26 6.39 -11.87
N TYR A 111 -18.16 5.73 -11.54
CA TYR A 111 -17.25 5.13 -12.53
C TYR A 111 -16.70 3.79 -12.02
N PRO A 112 -16.28 2.87 -12.91
CA PRO A 112 -15.74 1.59 -12.50
C PRO A 112 -14.50 1.75 -11.63
N ASP A 113 -14.39 0.90 -10.60
CA ASP A 113 -13.13 0.72 -9.90
C ASP A 113 -12.12 0.01 -10.81
N THR A 114 -10.89 0.52 -10.84
CA THR A 114 -9.76 -0.03 -11.59
C THR A 114 -8.48 0.25 -10.83
N LEU A 115 -7.52 -0.67 -10.84
CA LEU A 115 -6.23 -0.45 -10.18
C LEU A 115 -5.06 -1.16 -10.86
N VAL A 116 -3.86 -0.65 -10.57
CA VAL A 116 -2.62 -1.39 -10.73
C VAL A 116 -1.98 -1.56 -9.36
N GLY A 117 -1.23 -2.64 -9.16
CA GLY A 117 -0.58 -2.93 -7.88
C GLY A 117 0.85 -3.40 -8.09
N THR A 118 1.72 -3.16 -7.10
CA THR A 118 3.13 -3.61 -7.16
C THR A 118 3.29 -5.11 -6.84
N ASP A 119 2.30 -5.93 -7.20
CA ASP A 119 2.28 -7.38 -7.00
C ASP A 119 1.58 -8.05 -8.19
N SER A 120 2.14 -9.15 -8.69
CA SER A 120 1.64 -9.86 -9.88
C SER A 120 0.23 -10.43 -9.71
N HIS A 121 -0.19 -10.75 -8.48
CA HIS A 121 -1.50 -11.33 -8.19
C HIS A 121 -2.58 -10.27 -7.98
N THR A 122 -2.30 -8.98 -8.24
CA THR A 122 -3.32 -7.91 -8.27
C THR A 122 -4.50 -8.28 -9.18
N THR A 123 -4.27 -9.14 -10.17
CA THR A 123 -5.30 -9.75 -11.03
C THR A 123 -6.39 -10.53 -10.28
N MET A 124 -6.19 -10.90 -9.01
CA MET A 124 -7.19 -11.57 -8.18
C MET A 124 -8.48 -10.76 -8.06
N VAL A 125 -8.38 -9.43 -8.01
CA VAL A 125 -9.54 -8.52 -7.88
C VAL A 125 -10.47 -8.59 -9.10
N ASN A 126 -9.98 -9.07 -10.26
CA ASN A 126 -10.78 -9.26 -11.47
C ASN A 126 -11.97 -10.22 -11.23
N GLY A 127 -11.88 -11.12 -10.24
CA GLY A 127 -13.00 -11.97 -9.83
C GLY A 127 -14.20 -11.21 -9.28
N LEU A 128 -14.02 -9.96 -8.83
CA LEU A 128 -15.10 -9.06 -8.40
C LEU A 128 -15.58 -8.10 -9.51
N GLY A 129 -15.07 -8.21 -10.74
CA GLY A 129 -15.41 -7.29 -11.83
C GLY A 129 -14.66 -5.95 -11.80
N VAL A 130 -13.63 -5.83 -10.95
CA VAL A 130 -12.71 -4.68 -10.92
C VAL A 130 -11.55 -4.97 -11.86
N LEU A 131 -11.28 -4.11 -12.84
CA LEU A 131 -10.15 -4.31 -13.75
C LEU A 131 -8.83 -3.94 -13.06
N GLY A 132 -7.97 -4.92 -12.82
CA GLY A 132 -6.63 -4.67 -12.30
C GLY A 132 -5.57 -5.72 -12.60
N TRP A 133 -4.31 -5.28 -12.55
CA TRP A 133 -3.13 -6.10 -12.84
C TRP A 133 -1.87 -5.59 -12.14
N GLY A 134 -0.85 -6.46 -12.08
CA GLY A 134 0.44 -6.14 -11.47
C GLY A 134 1.34 -5.32 -12.38
N VAL A 135 2.04 -4.33 -11.82
CA VAL A 135 3.06 -3.52 -12.49
C VAL A 135 4.31 -3.38 -11.61
N GLY A 136 5.40 -2.84 -12.18
CA GLY A 136 6.60 -2.51 -11.41
C GLY A 136 6.39 -1.30 -10.49
N GLY A 137 7.29 -1.11 -9.53
CA GLY A 137 7.18 -0.04 -8.54
C GLY A 137 7.37 1.38 -9.09
N ILE A 138 7.99 1.52 -10.27
CA ILE A 138 8.18 2.81 -10.94
C ILE A 138 6.94 3.18 -11.75
N GLU A 139 6.26 2.18 -12.31
CA GLU A 139 5.02 2.36 -13.06
C GLU A 139 3.79 2.58 -12.17
N ALA A 140 3.80 2.03 -10.96
CA ALA A 140 2.73 2.19 -9.96
C ALA A 140 2.69 3.59 -9.33
#